data_AF-A0A7X0NFR5-F1
#
_entry.id   AF-A0A7X0NFR5-F1
#
_cell.length_a   1.000
_cell.length_b   1.000
_cell.length_c   1.000
_cell.angle_alpha   90.00
_cell.angle_beta   90.00
_cell.angle_gamma   90.00
#
_symmetry.space_group_name_H-M   'P 1'
#
loop_
_entity.id
_entity.type
_entity.pdbx_description
1 polymer ?
#
loop_
_entity_poly.entity_id
_entity_poly.type
_entity_poly.pdbx_seq_one_letter_code
_entity_poly.pdbx_strand_id
1 'polypeptide(L)' 'MGGIGIWQLIIVAVIIILLFGTKKLRNLGSDLGSAVKGFKNSIGDDGEKKAIDEKKSVEEKVASTTEDKDKV' A
#
# COMPACT_ATOMS: atom_id res chain seq x y z
N MET A 1 18.55 28.05 19.90
CA MET A 1 19.03 26.99 19.00
C MET A 1 17.80 26.30 18.42
N GLY A 2 17.35 26.75 17.25
CA GLY A 2 16.06 26.38 16.67
C GLY A 2 16.02 24.92 16.23
N GLY A 3 15.07 24.15 16.77
CA GLY A 3 14.83 22.77 16.36
C GLY A 3 14.24 22.67 14.97
N ILE A 4 14.43 21.53 14.32
CA ILE A 4 13.76 21.17 13.07
C ILE A 4 12.27 21.01 13.39
N GLY A 5 11.46 21.97 12.95
CA GLY A 5 10.02 21.92 13.12
C GLY A 5 9.34 21.05 12.07
N ILE A 6 8.10 20.66 12.36
CA ILE A 6 7.23 19.90 11.44
C ILE A 6 7.14 20.60 10.07
N TRP A 7 7.10 21.94 10.04
CA TRP A 7 6.99 22.72 8.81
C TRP A 7 8.20 22.54 7.88
N GLN A 8 9.40 22.44 8.44
CA GLN A 8 10.63 22.20 7.68
C GLN A 8 10.66 20.78 7.12
N LEU A 9 10.18 19.77 7.87
CA LEU A 9 10.13 18.40 7.38
C LEU A 9 9.19 18.24 6.18
N ILE A 10 8.03 18.93 6.17
CA ILE A 10 7.12 18.90 5.02
C ILE A 10 7.78 19.53 3.79
N ILE A 11 8.47 20.67 3.93
CA ILE A 11 9.14 21.31 2.79
C ILE A 11 10.21 20.38 2.18
N VAL A 12 10.98 19.69 3.02
CA VAL A 12 12.00 18.74 2.58
C VAL A 12 11.36 17.52 1.92
N ALA A 13 10.27 16.99 2.49
CA ALA A 13 9.55 15.86 1.93
C ALA A 13 9.01 16.17 0.52
N VAL A 14 8.47 17.37 0.30
CA VAL A 14 8.00 17.80 -1.02
C VAL A 14 9.15 17.83 -2.03
N ILE A 15 10.31 18.36 -1.66
CA ILE A 15 11.50 18.38 -2.54
C ILE A 15 11.92 16.95 -2.92
N ILE A 16 11.99 16.03 -1.95
CA ILE A 16 12.33 14.62 -2.21
C ILE A 16 11.31 13.99 -3.16
N ILE A 17 10.01 14.22 -2.96
CA ILE A 17 8.96 13.70 -3.85
C ILE A 17 9.12 14.25 -5.27
N LEU A 18 9.48 15.51 -5.44
CA LEU A 18 9.71 16.12 -6.76
C LEU A 18 10.95 15.56 -7.45
N LEU A 19 12.04 15.33 -6.72
CA LEU A 19 13.30 14.78 -7.28
C LEU A 19 13.18 13.32 -7.69
N PHE A 20 12.58 12.49 -6.83
CA PHE A 20 12.48 11.05 -7.06
C PHE A 20 11.19 10.66 -7.81
N GLY A 21 10.19 11.55 -7.82
CA GLY A 21 8.85 11.29 -8.33
C GLY A 21 8.01 10.42 -7.38
N THR A 22 6.69 10.60 -7.42
CA THR A 22 5.74 9.83 -6.59
C THR A 22 5.74 8.34 -6.92
N LYS A 23 6.08 7.95 -8.16
CA LYS A 23 6.07 6.54 -8.60
C LYS A 23 7.15 5.71 -7.92
N LYS A 24 8.38 6.22 -7.79
CA LYS A 24 9.47 5.53 -7.08
C LYS A 24 9.21 5.49 -5.58
N LEU A 25 8.77 6.62 -5.00
CA LEU A 25 8.42 6.67 -3.57
C LEU A 25 7.26 5.74 -3.22
N ARG A 26 6.25 5.59 -4.09
CA ARG A 26 5.13 4.67 -3.85
C ARG A 26 5.56 3.21 -3.90
N ASN A 27 6.40 2.83 -4.86
CA ASN A 27 6.90 1.46 -4.96
C ASN A 27 7.74 1.10 -3.73
N LEU A 28 8.74 1.93 -3.38
CA LEU A 28 9.56 1.69 -2.18
C LEU A 28 8.76 1.82 -0.88
N GLY A 29 7.83 2.77 -0.81
CA GLY A 29 6.97 3.00 0.35
C GLY A 29 5.94 1.90 0.56
N SER A 30 5.48 1.21 -0.49
CA SER A 30 4.58 0.06 -0.37
C SER A 30 5.30 -1.12 0.30
N ASP A 31 6.55 -1.39 -0.10
CA ASP A 31 7.33 -2.49 0.45
C ASP A 31 7.75 -2.21 1.91
N LEU A 32 8.30 -1.01 2.17
CA LEU A 32 8.64 -0.56 3.52
C LEU A 32 7.40 -0.44 4.41
N GLY A 33 6.29 0.08 3.87
CA GLY A 33 5.03 0.25 4.58
C GLY A 33 4.41 -1.09 4.97
N SER A 34 4.51 -2.11 4.11
CA SER A 34 4.03 -3.46 4.43
C SER A 34 4.85 -4.10 5.55
N ALA A 35 6.17 -3.92 5.54
CA ALA A 35 7.05 -4.40 6.61
C ALA A 35 6.77 -3.69 7.95
N VAL A 36 6.60 -2.36 7.93
CA VAL A 36 6.25 -1.57 9.12
C VAL A 36 4.84 -1.90 9.61
N LYS A 37 3.88 -2.18 8.72
CA LYS A 37 2.52 -2.61 9.08
C LYS A 37 2.55 -3.94 9.83
N GLY A 38 3.31 -4.92 9.35
CA GLY A 38 3.53 -6.19 10.05
C GLY A 38 4.15 -6.00 11.43
N PHE A 39 5.20 -5.16 11.51
CA PHE A 39 5.84 -4.81 12.78
C PHE A 39 4.88 -4.15 13.77
N LYS A 40 4.09 -3.16 13.33
CA LYS A 40 3.07 -2.50 14.17
C LYS A 40 1.99 -3.47 14.63
N ASN A 41 1.55 -4.36 13.74
CA ASN A 41 0.56 -5.37 14.07
C ASN A 41 1.10 -6.32 15.14
N SER A 42 2.35 -6.79 15.03
CA SER A 42 2.97 -7.65 16.05
C SER A 42 3.24 -6.93 17.37
N ILE A 43 3.55 -5.64 17.35
CA ILE A 43 3.78 -4.84 18.56
C ILE A 43 2.45 -4.48 19.27
N GLY A 44 1.33 -4.47 18.55
CA GLY A 44 -0.01 -4.09 19.05
C GLY A 44 -1.00 -5.26 19.16
N ASP A 45 -0.55 -6.50 18.97
CA ASP A 45 -1.40 -7.69 18.88
C ASP A 45 -1.98 -8.17 20.23
N ASP A 46 -1.60 -7.55 21.35
CA ASP A 46 -2.22 -7.81 22.67
C ASP A 46 -3.60 -7.15 22.83
N GLY A 47 -4.07 -6.35 21.86
CA GLY A 47 -5.30 -5.56 22.00
C GLY A 47 -6.42 -5.80 20.99
N GLU A 48 -6.16 -5.83 19.68
CA GLU A 48 -7.24 -5.70 18.69
C GLU A 48 -6.92 -6.45 17.38
N LYS A 49 -7.32 -7.72 17.30
CA LYS A 49 -7.26 -8.51 16.06
C LYS A 49 -8.49 -8.24 15.19
N LYS A 50 -8.22 -8.14 13.87
CA LYS A 50 -9.14 -8.18 12.71
C LYS A 50 -9.59 -6.84 12.15
N ALA A 51 -8.75 -6.25 11.30
CA ALA A 51 -9.24 -5.64 10.07
C ALA A 51 -8.12 -5.65 9.02
N ILE A 52 -8.52 -5.76 7.75
CA ILE A 52 -7.68 -5.59 6.56
C ILE A 52 -6.97 -6.87 6.08
N ASP A 53 -7.74 -7.94 5.86
CA ASP A 53 -7.42 -8.98 4.86
C ASP A 53 -8.64 -9.22 3.95
N GLU A 54 -9.02 -8.20 3.16
CA GLU A 54 -9.92 -8.37 2.01
C GLU A 54 -9.69 -7.19 1.07
N LYS A 55 -8.84 -7.36 0.05
CA LYS A 55 -8.91 -6.67 -1.25
C LYS A 55 -7.68 -6.98 -2.11
N LYS A 56 -7.42 -8.25 -2.46
CA LYS A 56 -6.67 -8.57 -3.70
C LYS A 56 -6.71 -10.04 -4.11
N SER A 57 -7.89 -10.61 -4.27
CA SER A 57 -8.06 -11.74 -5.18
C SER A 57 -9.51 -11.73 -5.65
N VAL A 58 -9.75 -12.07 -6.90
CA VAL A 58 -11.05 -12.04 -7.60
C VAL A 58 -11.42 -10.68 -8.22
N GLU A 59 -10.67 -10.24 -9.22
CA GLU A 59 -11.25 -9.58 -10.40
C GLU A 59 -10.41 -9.87 -11.65
N GLU A 60 -10.22 -11.16 -11.94
CA GLU A 60 -9.81 -11.66 -13.26
C GLU A 60 -10.62 -12.94 -13.54
N LYS A 61 -11.95 -12.79 -13.60
CA LYS A 61 -12.85 -13.89 -14.00
C LYS A 61 -14.13 -13.42 -14.70
N VAL A 62 -14.03 -12.39 -15.53
CA VAL A 62 -15.14 -11.93 -16.39
C VAL A 62 -14.63 -11.56 -17.79
N ALA A 63 -14.18 -12.57 -18.56
CA ALA A 63 -14.03 -12.48 -20.02
C ALA A 63 -13.68 -13.85 -20.63
N SER A 64 -14.60 -14.83 -20.56
CA SER A 64 -14.67 -15.97 -21.51
C SER A 64 -15.88 -16.86 -21.20
N THR A 65 -17.07 -16.25 -21.17
CA THR A 65 -18.33 -16.97 -21.39
C THR A 65 -18.91 -16.48 -22.70
N THR A 66 -18.44 -17.05 -23.81
CA THR A 66 -19.16 -17.13 -25.09
C THR A 66 -18.57 -18.31 -25.87
N GLU A 67 -19.46 -19.23 -26.29
CA GLU A 67 -19.27 -20.29 -27.31
C GLU A 67 -18.65 -21.63 -26.84
N ASP A 68 -19.47 -22.63 -26.50
CA ASP A 68 -19.93 -23.64 -27.48
C ASP A 68 -21.00 -24.59 -26.90
N LYS A 69 -21.81 -25.12 -27.82
CA LYS A 69 -23.18 -25.60 -27.70
C LYS A 69 -23.38 -26.96 -27.03
N ASP A 70 -24.54 -27.07 -26.38
CA ASP A 70 -25.46 -28.20 -26.49
C ASP A 70 -25.48 -28.80 -27.92
N LYS A 71 -24.82 -29.95 -28.13
CA LYS A 71 -25.30 -30.97 -29.07
C LYS A 71 -24.58 -32.32 -28.90
N VAL A 72 -25.40 -33.37 -28.99
CA VAL A 72 -25.15 -34.82 -29.18
C VAL A 72 -25.28 -35.66 -27.91
#